data_AF-A0A8T6NUS6-F1
#
_entry.id   AF-A0A8T6NUS6-F1
#
_cell.length_a   1.000
_cell.length_b   1.000
_cell.length_c   1.000
_cell.angle_alpha   90.00
_cell.angle_beta   90.00
_cell.angle_gamma   90.00
#
_symmetry.space_group_name_H-M   'P 1'
#
loop_
_entity.id
_entity.type
_entity.pdbx_description
1 polymer ?
#
loop_
_entity_poly.entity_id
_entity_poly.type
_entity_poly.pdbx_seq_one_letter_code
_entity_poly.pdbx_strand_id
1 'polypeptide(L)'
;MIREQLLGKTTSYRLNAYDDADIASLIVQYVATGDAPEGEEQVAERARTIIADIDGEDITPRLMVRAYTLHWFNGLADLIWARLIETAFGLKPLCTGQQYAEFETGPVRAFFWGYLMRGDISPIVRYVEEYAPFTLDDDVVVEEIVYVQHANTGVNRTNHDLLLNGEAPPNNPKVARIHELAADLPRPEVFVHSAAKTQLAAGRWDSLFTAYIRTVFALTRRGKHGRPTS
;
A
#
# COMPACT_ATOMS: atom_id res chain seq x y z
N MET A 1 3.33 -19.05 21.28
CA MET A 1 3.52 -17.61 21.57
C MET A 1 4.16 -16.92 20.38
N ILE A 2 5.40 -17.26 19.99
CA ILE A 2 6.04 -16.65 18.82
C ILE A 2 5.23 -16.94 17.54
N ARG A 3 4.73 -18.16 17.37
CA ARG A 3 3.97 -18.56 16.18
C ARG A 3 2.74 -17.68 15.93
N GLU A 4 1.85 -17.53 16.91
CA GLU A 4 0.61 -16.74 16.77
C GLU A 4 0.91 -15.26 16.53
N GLN A 5 1.97 -14.75 17.17
CA GLN A 5 2.45 -13.40 16.94
C GLN A 5 2.91 -13.22 15.48
N LEU A 6 3.72 -14.14 14.95
CA LEU A 6 4.19 -14.05 13.57
C LEU A 6 3.05 -14.19 12.57
N LEU A 7 2.10 -15.11 12.80
CA LEU A 7 0.91 -15.24 11.96
C LEU A 7 0.05 -13.97 11.95
N GLY A 8 -0.16 -13.34 13.11
CA GLY A 8 -0.90 -12.08 13.17
C GLY A 8 -0.22 -10.99 12.35
N LYS A 9 1.11 -10.95 12.38
CA LYS A 9 1.91 -10.01 11.60
C LYS A 9 1.81 -10.26 10.09
N THR A 10 2.01 -11.49 9.65
CA THR A 10 2.02 -11.81 8.22
C THR A 10 0.62 -11.70 7.60
N THR A 11 -0.43 -12.10 8.32
CA THR A 11 -1.82 -11.89 7.88
C THR A 11 -2.15 -10.40 7.75
N SER A 12 -1.73 -9.57 8.71
CA SER A 12 -1.96 -8.12 8.68
C SER A 12 -1.32 -7.46 7.45
N TYR A 13 -0.05 -7.81 7.15
CA TYR A 13 0.62 -7.36 5.93
C TYR A 13 -0.08 -7.87 4.66
N ARG A 14 -0.45 -9.15 4.58
CA ARG A 14 -1.13 -9.68 3.39
C ARG A 14 -2.45 -8.97 3.10
N LEU A 15 -3.26 -8.72 4.13
CA LEU A 15 -4.53 -8.03 3.95
C LEU A 15 -4.33 -6.56 3.56
N ASN A 16 -3.32 -5.86 4.10
CA ASN A 16 -2.95 -4.54 3.58
C ASN A 16 -2.63 -4.59 2.09
N ALA A 17 -1.87 -5.61 1.68
CA ALA A 17 -1.46 -5.75 0.29
C ALA A 17 -2.65 -5.90 -0.64
N TYR A 18 -3.58 -6.77 -0.29
CA TYR A 18 -4.77 -7.03 -1.11
C TYR A 18 -5.71 -5.83 -1.14
N ASP A 19 -5.96 -5.18 0.02
CA ASP A 19 -6.77 -3.97 0.08
C ASP A 19 -6.18 -2.87 -0.83
N ASP A 20 -4.87 -2.62 -0.75
CA ASP A 20 -4.23 -1.59 -1.59
C ASP A 20 -4.29 -1.95 -3.09
N ALA A 21 -4.17 -3.23 -3.44
CA ALA A 21 -4.32 -3.68 -4.83
C ALA A 21 -5.76 -3.55 -5.35
N ASP A 22 -6.76 -3.83 -4.52
CA ASP A 22 -8.17 -3.70 -4.87
C ASP A 22 -8.55 -2.22 -5.04
N ILE A 23 -8.07 -1.34 -4.16
CA ILE A 23 -8.24 0.12 -4.30
C ILE A 23 -7.59 0.62 -5.59
N ALA A 24 -6.36 0.17 -5.88
CA ALA A 24 -5.68 0.54 -7.12
C ALA A 24 -6.49 0.10 -8.35
N SER A 25 -7.05 -1.11 -8.33
CA SER A 25 -7.87 -1.65 -9.41
C SER A 25 -9.15 -0.82 -9.62
N LEU A 26 -9.80 -0.41 -8.54
CA LEU A 26 -10.98 0.47 -8.60
C LEU A 26 -10.66 1.85 -9.18
N ILE A 27 -9.49 2.42 -8.84
CA ILE A 27 -9.03 3.69 -9.43
C ILE A 27 -8.77 3.54 -10.93
N VAL A 28 -8.10 2.46 -11.35
CA VAL A 28 -7.86 2.19 -12.78
C VAL A 28 -9.17 2.00 -13.53
N GLN A 29 -10.13 1.29 -12.93
CA GLN A 29 -11.45 1.12 -13.51
C GLN A 29 -12.18 2.46 -13.68
N TYR A 30 -12.16 3.32 -12.65
CA TYR A 30 -12.72 4.67 -12.74
C TYR A 30 -12.08 5.49 -13.86
N VAL A 31 -10.75 5.45 -14.00
CA VAL A 31 -10.06 6.14 -15.10
C VAL A 31 -10.51 5.62 -16.47
N ALA A 32 -10.77 4.31 -16.59
CA ALA A 32 -11.17 3.69 -17.85
C ALA A 32 -12.63 3.94 -18.23
N THR A 33 -13.56 3.97 -17.27
CA THR A 33 -15.01 4.03 -17.55
C THR A 33 -15.68 5.33 -17.12
N GLY A 34 -15.08 6.07 -16.18
CA GLY A 34 -15.69 7.23 -15.53
C GLY A 34 -16.65 6.89 -14.39
N ASP A 35 -16.89 5.59 -14.13
CA ASP A 35 -17.86 5.15 -13.12
C ASP A 35 -17.21 5.10 -11.73
N ALA A 36 -17.81 5.81 -10.78
CA ALA A 36 -17.32 5.82 -9.41
C ALA A 36 -17.52 4.43 -8.75
N PRO A 37 -16.58 3.95 -7.92
CA PRO A 37 -16.74 2.69 -7.20
C PRO A 37 -18.00 2.66 -6.33
N GLU A 38 -18.79 1.59 -6.41
CA GLU A 38 -20.00 1.39 -5.61
C GLU A 38 -19.74 0.58 -4.33
N GLY A 39 -20.69 0.57 -3.39
CA GLY A 39 -20.66 -0.25 -2.17
C GLY A 39 -20.17 0.48 -0.91
N GLU A 40 -20.57 -0.02 0.25
CA GLU A 40 -20.30 0.60 1.56
C GLU A 40 -18.99 0.11 2.22
N GLU A 41 -18.31 -0.86 1.59
CA GLU A 41 -17.08 -1.44 2.13
C GLU A 41 -15.92 -0.42 2.15
N GLN A 42 -15.07 -0.51 3.18
CA GLN A 42 -13.94 0.39 3.39
C GLN A 42 -13.04 0.54 2.14
N VAL A 43 -12.83 -0.53 1.37
CA VAL A 43 -12.04 -0.50 0.12
C VAL A 43 -12.67 0.43 -0.91
N ALA A 44 -13.97 0.29 -1.17
CA ALA A 44 -14.71 1.13 -2.11
C ALA A 44 -14.82 2.58 -1.61
N GLU A 45 -15.08 2.78 -0.31
CA GLU A 45 -15.10 4.11 0.32
C GLU A 45 -13.76 4.84 0.19
N ARG A 46 -12.66 4.12 0.44
CA ARG A 46 -11.31 4.68 0.32
C ARG A 46 -10.97 5.01 -1.13
N ALA A 47 -11.32 4.15 -2.09
CA ALA A 47 -11.16 4.44 -3.51
C ALA A 47 -11.92 5.71 -3.92
N ARG A 48 -13.19 5.84 -3.52
CA ARG A 48 -14.00 7.04 -3.78
C ARG A 48 -13.38 8.31 -3.19
N THR A 49 -12.89 8.25 -1.95
CA THR A 49 -12.22 9.39 -1.29
C THR A 49 -10.99 9.82 -2.09
N ILE A 50 -10.16 8.87 -2.50
CA ILE A 50 -8.97 9.14 -3.32
C ILE A 50 -9.33 9.76 -4.67
N ILE A 51 -10.40 9.29 -5.30
CA ILE A 51 -10.90 9.81 -6.58
C ILE A 51 -11.44 11.23 -6.43
N ALA A 52 -12.23 11.49 -5.39
CA ALA A 52 -12.85 12.80 -5.14
C ALA A 52 -11.84 13.90 -4.76
N ASP A 53 -10.68 13.51 -4.23
CA ASP A 53 -9.61 14.44 -3.79
C ASP A 53 -8.79 15.04 -4.94
N ILE A 54 -9.05 14.66 -6.19
CA ILE A 54 -8.40 15.25 -7.37
C ILE A 54 -9.45 15.79 -8.32
N ASP A 55 -9.28 17.04 -8.72
CA ASP A 55 -10.07 17.70 -9.77
C ASP A 55 -9.16 18.27 -10.87
N GLY A 56 -9.78 18.68 -11.99
CA GLY A 56 -9.11 19.37 -13.08
C GLY A 56 -8.52 18.50 -14.19
N GLU A 57 -7.73 19.12 -15.06
CA GLU A 57 -7.20 18.52 -16.30
C GLU A 57 -6.20 17.39 -16.04
N ASP A 58 -5.56 17.37 -14.86
CA ASP A 58 -4.55 16.39 -14.48
C ASP A 58 -5.10 15.21 -13.65
N ILE A 59 -6.42 15.01 -13.62
CA ILE A 59 -7.05 13.98 -12.79
C ILE A 59 -6.55 12.56 -13.09
N THR A 60 -6.62 12.15 -14.36
CA THR A 60 -6.14 10.84 -14.81
C THR A 60 -4.67 10.60 -14.43
N PRO A 61 -3.73 11.50 -14.76
CA PRO A 61 -2.35 11.37 -14.31
C PRO A 61 -2.15 11.06 -12.85
N ARG A 62 -2.76 11.90 -12.01
CA ARG A 62 -2.51 11.88 -10.58
C ARG A 62 -3.12 10.62 -9.98
N LEU A 63 -4.31 10.23 -10.44
CA LEU A 63 -4.94 8.96 -10.07
C LEU A 63 -4.09 7.75 -10.47
N MET A 64 -3.47 7.74 -11.65
CA MET A 64 -2.61 6.64 -12.07
C MET A 64 -1.32 6.55 -11.23
N VAL A 65 -0.74 7.67 -10.80
CA VAL A 65 0.39 7.65 -9.84
C VAL A 65 -0.05 7.08 -8.49
N ARG A 66 -1.24 7.46 -8.00
CA ARG A 66 -1.79 6.91 -6.74
C ARG A 66 -2.04 5.41 -6.85
N ALA A 67 -2.66 4.96 -7.94
CA ALA A 67 -2.91 3.54 -8.20
C ALA A 67 -1.60 2.74 -8.27
N TYR A 68 -0.58 3.27 -8.96
CA TYR A 68 0.74 2.66 -8.99
C TYR A 68 1.35 2.55 -7.58
N THR A 69 1.27 3.62 -6.80
CA THR A 69 1.80 3.67 -5.43
C THR A 69 1.12 2.64 -4.53
N LEU A 70 -0.21 2.55 -4.59
CA LEU A 70 -0.97 1.56 -3.81
C LEU A 70 -0.56 0.13 -4.17
N HIS A 71 -0.56 -0.22 -5.46
CA HIS A 71 -0.29 -1.59 -5.89
C HIS A 71 1.21 -1.95 -5.78
N TRP A 72 2.08 -1.19 -6.45
CA TRP A 72 3.48 -1.56 -6.61
C TRP A 72 4.37 -1.12 -5.45
N PHE A 73 3.99 -0.07 -4.71
CA PHE A 73 4.76 0.35 -3.53
C PHE A 73 4.23 -0.27 -2.27
N ASN A 74 3.02 0.06 -1.89
CA ASN A 74 2.52 -0.32 -0.58
C ASN A 74 2.18 -1.80 -0.54
N GLY A 75 1.31 -2.24 -1.44
CA GLY A 75 0.81 -3.60 -1.36
C GLY A 75 1.88 -4.65 -1.69
N LEU A 76 2.70 -4.43 -2.72
CA LEU A 76 3.82 -5.33 -2.99
C LEU A 76 4.85 -5.32 -1.82
N ALA A 77 5.03 -4.21 -1.11
CA ALA A 77 5.93 -4.17 0.05
C ALA A 77 5.43 -5.04 1.19
N ASP A 78 4.16 -4.89 1.53
CA ASP A 78 3.55 -5.66 2.59
C ASP A 78 3.54 -7.15 2.25
N LEU A 79 3.25 -7.52 1.00
CA LEU A 79 3.35 -8.91 0.55
C LEU A 79 4.78 -9.45 0.70
N ILE A 80 5.79 -8.72 0.22
CA ILE A 80 7.20 -9.13 0.34
C ILE A 80 7.58 -9.34 1.80
N TRP A 81 7.19 -8.43 2.70
CA TRP A 81 7.47 -8.55 4.13
C TRP A 81 6.77 -9.75 4.76
N ALA A 82 5.50 -10.00 4.43
CA ALA A 82 4.79 -11.19 4.87
C ALA A 82 5.54 -12.47 4.43
N ARG A 83 5.89 -12.57 3.15
CA ARG A 83 6.57 -13.74 2.58
C ARG A 83 7.97 -13.95 3.16
N LEU A 84 8.73 -12.88 3.43
CA LEU A 84 10.03 -12.98 4.09
C LEU A 84 9.90 -13.62 5.47
N ILE A 85 8.94 -13.17 6.27
CA ILE A 85 8.70 -13.72 7.62
C ILE A 85 8.21 -15.16 7.50
N GLU A 86 7.26 -15.45 6.62
CA GLU A 86 6.74 -16.80 6.43
C GLU A 86 7.83 -17.79 6.03
N THR A 87 8.70 -17.39 5.10
CA THR A 87 9.83 -18.22 4.64
C THR A 87 10.85 -18.41 5.76
N ALA A 88 11.24 -17.34 6.46
CA ALA A 88 12.25 -17.40 7.50
C ALA A 88 11.83 -18.26 8.71
N PHE A 89 10.53 -18.33 8.98
CA PHE A 89 9.97 -19.06 10.13
C PHE A 89 9.18 -20.32 9.76
N GLY A 90 9.19 -20.73 8.48
CA GLY A 90 8.48 -21.93 8.00
C GLY A 90 6.97 -21.89 8.22
N LEU A 91 6.36 -20.71 8.10
CA LEU A 91 4.92 -20.51 8.32
C LEU A 91 4.15 -20.73 7.02
N LYS A 92 2.95 -21.31 7.13
CA LYS A 92 1.96 -21.29 6.05
C LYS A 92 1.11 -20.03 6.17
N PRO A 93 0.84 -19.31 5.06
CA PRO A 93 -0.05 -18.15 5.09
C PRO A 93 -1.47 -18.57 5.47
N LEU A 94 -2.17 -17.72 6.23
CA LEU A 94 -3.59 -17.93 6.59
C LEU A 94 -4.56 -17.32 5.57
N CYS A 95 -4.07 -16.43 4.71
CA CYS A 95 -4.84 -15.84 3.63
C CYS A 95 -3.97 -15.68 2.38
N THR A 96 -4.59 -15.78 1.21
CA THR A 96 -3.96 -15.59 -0.10
C THR A 96 -4.90 -14.76 -0.96
N GLY A 97 -4.34 -13.87 -1.78
CA GLY A 97 -5.07 -13.06 -2.74
C GLY A 97 -4.67 -13.41 -4.17
N GLN A 98 -5.54 -13.13 -5.14
CA GLN A 98 -5.22 -13.33 -6.56
C GLN A 98 -4.45 -12.12 -7.14
N GLN A 99 -4.54 -10.96 -6.49
CA GLN A 99 -3.98 -9.68 -6.92
C GLN A 99 -2.47 -9.73 -7.14
N TYR A 100 -1.77 -10.63 -6.43
CA TYR A 100 -0.32 -10.82 -6.54
C TYR A 100 0.05 -12.28 -6.83
N ALA A 101 -0.79 -13.03 -7.54
CA ALA A 101 -0.56 -14.46 -7.79
C ALA A 101 0.85 -14.77 -8.34
N GLU A 102 1.40 -13.89 -9.18
CA GLU A 102 2.77 -14.02 -9.72
C GLU A 102 3.88 -13.86 -8.66
N PHE A 103 3.61 -13.10 -7.60
CA PHE A 103 4.55 -12.84 -6.50
C PHE A 103 4.38 -13.81 -5.33
N GLU A 104 3.33 -14.63 -5.29
CA GLU A 104 3.08 -15.56 -4.17
C GLU A 104 4.06 -16.74 -4.15
N THR A 105 4.56 -17.16 -5.32
CA THR A 105 5.31 -18.42 -5.46
C THR A 105 6.78 -18.25 -5.91
N GLY A 106 7.20 -17.03 -6.24
CA GLY A 106 8.57 -16.72 -6.69
C GLY A 106 9.56 -16.36 -5.58
N PRO A 107 10.86 -16.17 -5.89
CA PRO A 107 11.84 -15.68 -4.93
C PRO A 107 11.48 -14.30 -4.39
N VAL A 108 11.70 -14.06 -3.10
CA VAL A 108 11.41 -12.77 -2.46
C VAL A 108 12.50 -11.75 -2.78
N ARG A 109 12.15 -10.66 -3.49
CA ARG A 109 13.10 -9.63 -3.95
C ARG A 109 12.93 -8.32 -3.19
N ALA A 110 13.62 -8.17 -2.05
CA ALA A 110 13.52 -6.99 -1.18
C ALA A 110 14.03 -5.67 -1.81
N PHE A 111 14.77 -5.72 -2.93
CA PHE A 111 15.34 -4.54 -3.60
C PHE A 111 14.47 -3.96 -4.72
N PHE A 112 13.19 -4.32 -4.79
CA PHE A 112 12.30 -3.89 -5.87
C PHE A 112 12.21 -2.35 -5.99
N TRP A 113 12.20 -1.59 -4.89
CA TRP A 113 12.18 -0.11 -4.90
C TRP A 113 13.56 0.54 -5.04
N GLY A 114 14.60 -0.21 -5.43
CA GLY A 114 15.95 0.32 -5.58
C GLY A 114 16.05 1.50 -6.54
N TYR A 115 15.11 1.63 -7.47
CA TYR A 115 15.03 2.75 -8.40
C TYR A 115 14.57 4.05 -7.72
N LEU A 116 13.56 4.01 -6.84
CA LEU A 116 13.12 5.17 -6.07
C LEU A 116 14.21 5.72 -5.16
N MET A 117 15.02 4.82 -4.59
CA MET A 117 16.17 5.20 -3.77
C MET A 117 17.22 6.00 -4.53
N ARG A 118 17.20 5.94 -5.86
CA ARG A 118 18.06 6.72 -6.75
C ARG A 118 17.37 7.98 -7.31
N GLY A 119 16.15 8.28 -6.86
CA GLY A 119 15.33 9.37 -7.39
C GLY A 119 14.88 9.14 -8.83
N ASP A 120 14.80 7.88 -9.26
CA ASP A 120 14.27 7.50 -10.56
C ASP A 120 12.75 7.32 -10.43
N ILE A 121 11.95 8.02 -11.24
CA ILE A 121 10.49 7.82 -11.34
C ILE A 121 10.07 7.23 -12.68
N SER A 122 11.02 6.92 -13.57
CA SER A 122 10.69 6.42 -14.91
C SER A 122 9.78 5.19 -14.90
N PRO A 123 9.85 4.24 -13.94
CA PRO A 123 8.87 3.16 -13.87
C PRO A 123 7.44 3.63 -13.64
N ILE A 124 7.25 4.66 -12.82
CA ILE A 124 5.93 5.26 -12.56
C ILE A 124 5.46 6.00 -13.80
N VAL A 125 6.32 6.82 -14.40
CA VAL A 125 5.98 7.59 -15.61
C VAL A 125 5.57 6.65 -16.74
N ARG A 126 6.33 5.57 -16.99
CA ARG A 126 5.96 4.57 -18.01
C ARG A 126 4.61 3.92 -17.73
N TYR A 127 4.36 3.52 -16.48
CA TYR A 127 3.07 2.95 -16.11
C TYR A 127 1.95 3.94 -16.37
N VAL A 128 2.15 5.20 -16.03
CA VAL A 128 1.16 6.26 -16.20
C VAL A 128 0.89 6.55 -17.68
N GLU A 129 1.93 6.58 -18.52
CA GLU A 129 1.87 6.75 -19.98
C GLU A 129 1.07 5.64 -20.69
N GLU A 130 1.02 4.43 -20.13
CA GLU A 130 0.20 3.31 -20.68
C GLU A 130 -1.30 3.61 -20.61
N TYR A 131 -1.75 4.44 -19.66
CA TYR A 131 -3.16 4.74 -19.45
C TYR A 131 -3.56 6.11 -19.99
N ALA A 132 -2.61 7.04 -20.08
CA ALA A 132 -2.87 8.31 -20.72
C ALA A 132 -1.58 9.02 -21.17
N PRO A 133 -1.55 9.53 -22.43
CA PRO A 133 -0.35 10.13 -23.02
C PRO A 133 -0.17 11.57 -22.55
N PHE A 134 0.35 11.76 -21.34
CA PHE A 134 0.77 13.06 -20.83
C PHE A 134 2.11 12.94 -20.10
N THR A 135 2.70 14.08 -19.77
CA THR A 135 3.90 14.17 -18.96
C THR A 135 3.56 14.84 -17.64
N LEU A 136 3.74 14.13 -16.53
CA LEU A 136 3.71 14.72 -15.20
C LEU A 136 5.08 15.29 -14.84
N ASP A 137 5.10 16.42 -14.14
CA ASP A 137 6.31 16.89 -13.46
C ASP A 137 6.72 15.88 -12.37
N ASP A 138 8.03 15.67 -12.22
CA ASP A 138 8.62 14.92 -11.12
C ASP A 138 8.04 15.38 -9.75
N ASP A 139 7.77 16.68 -9.57
CA ASP A 139 7.12 17.24 -8.36
C ASP A 139 5.77 16.59 -8.09
N VAL A 140 4.90 16.55 -9.11
CA VAL A 140 3.53 16.05 -8.99
C VAL A 140 3.56 14.55 -8.69
N VAL A 141 4.44 13.79 -9.36
CA VAL A 141 4.60 12.36 -9.07
C VAL A 141 5.00 12.14 -7.61
N VAL A 142 5.95 12.91 -7.10
CA VAL A 142 6.38 12.81 -5.70
C VAL A 142 5.27 13.21 -4.73
N GLU A 143 4.52 14.27 -5.04
CA GLU A 143 3.38 14.73 -4.24
C GLU A 143 2.32 13.63 -4.12
N GLU A 144 1.95 12.98 -5.22
CA GLU A 144 0.94 11.92 -5.21
C GLU A 144 1.40 10.65 -4.47
N ILE A 145 2.68 10.26 -4.59
CA ILE A 145 3.24 9.16 -3.78
C ILE A 145 3.06 9.49 -2.30
N VAL A 146 3.46 10.70 -1.90
CA VAL A 146 3.42 11.16 -0.51
C VAL A 146 2.00 11.26 0.01
N TYR A 147 1.06 11.71 -0.82
CA TYR A 147 -0.37 11.73 -0.46
C TYR A 147 -0.85 10.34 -0.05
N VAL A 148 -0.55 9.30 -0.84
CA VAL A 148 -0.96 7.91 -0.53
C VAL A 148 -0.34 7.44 0.79
N GLN A 149 0.94 7.73 1.05
CA GLN A 149 1.58 7.35 2.32
C GLN A 149 0.92 8.02 3.54
N HIS A 150 0.55 9.29 3.41
CA HIS A 150 -0.16 10.01 4.47
C HIS A 150 -1.55 9.43 4.72
N ALA A 151 -2.30 9.12 3.66
CA ALA A 151 -3.61 8.47 3.77
C ALA A 151 -3.50 7.10 4.47
N ASN A 152 -2.49 6.29 4.10
CA ASN A 152 -2.23 4.98 4.70
C ASN A 152 -1.93 5.07 6.20
N THR A 153 -1.20 6.10 6.64
CA THR A 153 -0.91 6.31 8.06
C THR A 153 -2.19 6.47 8.90
N GLY A 154 -3.18 7.21 8.37
CA GLY A 154 -4.48 7.39 9.02
C GLY A 154 -5.27 6.08 9.10
N VAL A 155 -5.40 5.38 7.98
CA VAL A 155 -6.13 4.10 7.89
C VAL A 155 -5.50 3.03 8.79
N ASN A 156 -4.17 2.94 8.82
CA ASN A 156 -3.43 2.02 9.68
C ASN A 156 -3.70 2.29 11.17
N ARG A 157 -3.80 3.56 11.58
CA ARG A 157 -4.17 3.91 12.95
C ARG A 157 -5.61 3.48 13.27
N THR A 158 -6.56 3.80 12.40
CA THR A 158 -7.96 3.40 12.59
C THR A 158 -8.10 1.88 12.71
N ASN A 159 -7.44 1.11 11.82
CA ASN A 159 -7.47 -0.35 11.87
C ASN A 159 -6.80 -0.92 13.12
N HIS A 160 -5.73 -0.31 13.62
CA HIS A 160 -5.14 -0.68 14.92
C HIS A 160 -6.18 -0.56 16.05
N ASP A 161 -6.86 0.58 16.14
CA ASP A 161 -7.80 0.85 17.22
C ASP A 161 -9.02 -0.08 17.13
N LEU A 162 -9.56 -0.31 15.94
CA LEU A 162 -10.65 -1.25 15.70
C LEU A 162 -10.30 -2.68 16.11
N LEU A 163 -9.09 -3.16 15.77
CA LEU A 163 -8.64 -4.51 16.13
C LEU A 163 -8.55 -4.72 17.65
N LEU A 164 -8.21 -3.68 18.41
CA LEU A 164 -8.08 -3.79 19.87
C LEU A 164 -9.40 -3.57 20.62
N ASN A 165 -10.36 -2.87 20.02
CA ASN A 165 -11.66 -2.59 20.63
C ASN A 165 -12.65 -3.76 20.51
N GLY A 166 -12.36 -4.78 19.68
CA GLY A 166 -13.05 -6.07 19.65
C GLY A 166 -14.37 -6.11 18.88
N GLU A 167 -14.90 -4.97 18.43
CA GLU A 167 -16.03 -4.90 17.50
C GLU A 167 -15.53 -4.53 16.11
N ALA A 168 -15.57 -5.50 15.18
CA ALA A 168 -15.31 -5.24 13.78
C ALA A 168 -16.49 -4.47 13.18
N PRO A 169 -16.29 -3.25 12.65
CA PRO A 169 -17.35 -2.55 11.95
C PRO A 169 -17.85 -3.39 10.77
N PRO A 170 -19.17 -3.42 10.50
CA PRO A 170 -19.73 -4.23 9.41
C PRO A 170 -19.16 -3.84 8.02
N ASN A 171 -18.62 -2.62 7.90
CA ASN A 171 -18.02 -2.10 6.67
C ASN A 171 -16.48 -2.22 6.62
N ASN A 172 -15.83 -2.95 7.54
CA ASN A 172 -14.38 -3.16 7.51
C ASN A 172 -14.03 -4.65 7.36
N PRO A 173 -14.04 -5.19 6.11
CA PRO A 173 -13.80 -6.60 5.83
C PRO A 173 -12.45 -7.11 6.34
N LYS A 174 -11.41 -6.27 6.31
CA LYS A 174 -10.07 -6.65 6.80
C LYS A 174 -10.06 -6.91 8.30
N VAL A 175 -10.62 -6.02 9.12
CA VAL A 175 -10.71 -6.22 10.58
C VAL A 175 -11.56 -7.47 10.87
N ALA A 176 -12.70 -7.62 10.21
CA ALA A 176 -13.55 -8.80 10.34
C ALA A 176 -12.79 -10.09 9.99
N ARG A 177 -12.04 -10.10 8.89
CA ARG A 177 -11.26 -11.25 8.43
C ARG A 177 -10.14 -11.62 9.40
N ILE A 178 -9.50 -10.64 10.04
CA ILE A 178 -8.49 -10.89 11.08
C ILE A 178 -9.13 -11.59 12.28
N HIS A 179 -10.30 -11.12 12.74
CA HIS A 179 -11.00 -11.76 13.86
C HIS A 179 -11.49 -13.16 13.52
N GLU A 180 -12.01 -13.38 12.30
CA GLU A 180 -12.40 -14.70 11.81
C GLU A 180 -11.22 -15.68 11.84
N LEU A 181 -10.08 -15.30 11.25
CA LEU A 181 -8.87 -16.15 11.23
C LEU A 181 -8.28 -16.37 12.63
N ALA A 182 -8.48 -15.43 13.56
CA ALA A 182 -8.01 -15.57 14.93
C ALA A 182 -8.78 -16.64 15.70
N ALA A 183 -10.08 -16.79 15.44
CA ALA A 183 -10.98 -17.66 16.20
C ALA A 183 -10.54 -19.13 16.22
N ASP A 184 -9.88 -19.59 15.14
CA ASP A 184 -9.39 -20.96 15.00
C ASP A 184 -8.00 -21.20 15.62
N LEU A 185 -7.37 -20.16 16.18
CA LEU A 185 -6.03 -20.25 16.74
C LEU A 185 -6.06 -20.55 18.25
N PRO A 186 -5.04 -21.24 18.80
CA PRO A 186 -4.99 -21.53 20.24
C PRO A 186 -4.88 -20.29 21.15
N ARG A 187 -4.48 -19.13 20.59
CA ARG A 187 -4.29 -17.85 21.30
C ARG A 187 -4.74 -16.68 20.41
N PRO A 188 -6.05 -16.51 20.18
CA PRO A 188 -6.60 -15.47 19.29
C PRO A 188 -6.12 -14.07 19.68
N GLU A 189 -6.03 -13.77 20.97
CA GLU A 189 -5.64 -12.47 21.51
C GLU A 189 -4.20 -12.08 21.13
N VAL A 190 -3.28 -13.05 21.13
CA VAL A 190 -1.87 -12.81 20.73
C VAL A 190 -1.79 -12.50 19.24
N PHE A 191 -2.57 -13.21 18.43
CA PHE A 191 -2.65 -13.00 16.99
C PHE A 191 -3.21 -11.61 16.66
N VAL A 192 -4.38 -11.26 17.20
CA VAL A 192 -5.06 -9.98 16.95
C VAL A 192 -4.18 -8.80 17.39
N HIS A 193 -3.62 -8.86 18.60
CA HIS A 193 -2.74 -7.80 19.09
C HIS A 193 -1.46 -7.65 18.26
N SER A 194 -0.92 -8.75 17.72
CA SER A 194 0.20 -8.68 16.78
C SER A 194 -0.20 -8.06 15.44
N ALA A 195 -1.38 -8.41 14.92
CA ALA A 195 -1.93 -7.81 13.71
C ALA A 195 -2.14 -6.29 13.89
N ALA A 196 -2.69 -5.86 15.02
CA ALA A 196 -2.87 -4.45 15.37
C ALA A 196 -1.53 -3.70 15.44
N LYS A 197 -0.53 -4.24 16.16
CA LYS A 197 0.82 -3.65 16.22
C LYS A 197 1.47 -3.52 14.84
N THR A 198 1.15 -4.43 13.93
CA THR A 198 1.66 -4.40 12.56
C THR A 198 1.08 -3.23 11.77
N GLN A 199 -0.19 -2.85 12.00
CA GLN A 199 -0.77 -1.64 11.41
C GLN A 199 0.00 -0.38 11.84
N LEU A 200 0.31 -0.22 13.13
CA LEU A 200 1.14 0.91 13.58
C LEU A 200 2.55 0.88 13.01
N ALA A 201 3.13 -0.31 12.84
CA ALA A 201 4.44 -0.45 12.22
C ALA A 201 4.42 -0.03 10.75
N ALA A 202 3.39 -0.42 10.00
CA ALA A 202 3.17 0.01 8.62
C ALA A 202 3.04 1.54 8.52
N GLY A 203 2.20 2.17 9.35
CA GLY A 203 2.07 3.64 9.37
C GLY A 203 3.36 4.39 9.71
N ARG A 204 4.25 3.80 10.54
CA ARG A 204 5.59 4.36 10.80
C ARG A 204 6.50 4.23 9.59
N TRP A 205 6.41 3.13 8.86
CA TRP A 205 7.12 2.95 7.60
C TRP A 205 6.66 3.96 6.55
N ASP A 206 5.36 4.17 6.38
CA ASP A 206 4.79 5.18 5.46
C ASP A 206 5.33 6.59 5.76
N SER A 207 5.38 6.94 7.06
CA SER A 207 5.91 8.23 7.53
C SER A 207 7.41 8.38 7.27
N LEU A 208 8.20 7.33 7.54
CA LEU A 208 9.64 7.31 7.26
C LEU A 208 9.90 7.41 5.76
N PHE A 209 9.14 6.67 4.95
CA PHE A 209 9.26 6.64 3.51
C PHE A 209 8.92 8.00 2.89
N THR A 210 7.89 8.68 3.40
CA THR A 210 7.56 10.06 3.02
C THR A 210 8.75 11.01 3.25
N ALA A 211 9.37 10.95 4.42
CA ALA A 211 10.54 11.78 4.72
C ALA A 211 11.72 11.45 3.80
N TYR A 212 11.91 10.16 3.50
CA TYR A 212 12.96 9.68 2.61
C TYR A 212 12.78 10.17 1.17
N ILE A 213 11.61 9.94 0.56
CA ILE A 213 11.30 10.35 -0.81
C ILE A 213 11.49 11.87 -0.96
N ARG A 214 10.93 12.67 -0.06
CA ARG A 214 11.11 14.13 -0.09
C ARG A 214 12.59 14.53 -0.06
N THR A 215 13.40 13.86 0.76
CA THR A 215 14.83 14.13 0.88
C THR A 215 15.60 13.76 -0.39
N VAL A 216 15.39 12.55 -0.90
CA VAL A 216 16.09 12.05 -2.10
C VAL A 216 15.78 12.96 -3.29
N PHE A 217 14.50 13.27 -3.54
CA PHE A 217 14.13 14.12 -4.67
C PHE A 217 14.62 15.55 -4.52
N ALA A 218 14.62 16.13 -3.32
CA ALA A 218 15.22 17.43 -3.07
C ALA A 218 16.74 17.45 -3.37
N LEU A 219 17.46 16.38 -3.02
CA LEU A 219 18.90 16.25 -3.29
C LEU A 219 19.18 16.05 -4.78
N THR A 220 18.44 15.18 -5.46
CA THR A 220 18.58 14.93 -6.90
C THR A 220 18.36 16.20 -7.72
N ARG A 221 17.40 17.05 -7.32
CA ARG A 221 17.15 18.36 -7.94
C ARG A 221 18.33 19.31 -7.83
N ARG A 222 18.92 19.43 -6.63
CA ARG A 222 20.13 20.25 -6.42
C ARG A 222 21.30 19.77 -7.27
N GLY A 223 21.43 18.46 -7.46
CA GLY A 223 22.43 17.87 -8.36
C GLY A 223 22.19 18.16 -9.84
N LYS A 224 20.92 18.21 -10.29
CA LYS A 224 20.53 18.57 -11.67
C LYS A 224 20.79 20.06 -11.96
N HIS A 225 20.54 20.96 -11.02
CA HIS A 225 20.78 22.41 -11.18
C HIS A 225 22.22 22.86 -10.88
N GLY A 226 23.03 22.03 -10.23
CA GLY A 226 24.42 22.33 -9.88
C GLY A 226 25.46 21.93 -10.92
N ARG A 227 25.08 21.31 -12.05
CA ARG A 227 26.01 21.06 -13.16
C ARG A 227 26.05 22.30 -14.05
N PRO A 228 27.15 23.07 -14.10
CA PRO A 228 27.32 24.07 -15.12
C PRO A 228 27.25 23.38 -16.48
N THR A 229 26.38 23.88 -17.35
CA THR A 229 26.40 23.53 -18.78
C THR A 229 27.75 23.99 -19.33
N SER A 230 28.69 23.05 -19.44
CA SER A 230 29.94 23.22 -20.17
C SER A 230 29.72 23.02 -21.66
#